data_AF-A0A383A2C6-F1
#
_entry.id   AF-A0A383A2C6-F1
#
_cell.length_a   1.000
_cell.length_b   1.000
_cell.length_c   1.000
_cell.angle_alpha   90.00
_cell.angle_beta   90.00
_cell.angle_gamma   90.00
#
_symmetry.space_group_name_H-M   'P 1'
#
loop_
_entity.id
_entity.type
_entity.pdbx_description
1 polymer ?
#
loop_
_entity_poly.entity_id
_entity_poly.type
_entity_poly.pdbx_seq_one_letter_code
_entity_poly.pdbx_strand_id
1 'polypeptide(L)'
;MKFTYSVITPKQSKNHTVFGFCANAKDIFEFAEIDRIGRTKTGTLKGFQRPKVATHIREIREYLEKEDAVLPNSIVVAFTSGVKLSRKSKGTSQLTIEASEDSKPGLIVDGQQRLSALQDIEGKDFEVLVTGLICENEDELRKQFILINNTKPLSKQLI
;
A
#
# COMPACT_ATOMS: atom_id res chain seq x y z
N MET A 1 8.95 -13.37 -10.11
CA MET A 1 8.56 -12.15 -10.86
C MET A 1 9.46 -10.99 -10.45
N LYS A 2 9.76 -10.08 -11.39
CA LYS A 2 10.62 -8.92 -11.14
C LYS A 2 9.94 -7.67 -11.67
N PHE A 3 9.67 -6.72 -10.79
CA PHE A 3 9.05 -5.43 -11.13
C PHE A 3 10.11 -4.33 -11.08
N THR A 4 10.07 -3.40 -12.04
CA THR A 4 11.04 -2.30 -12.11
C THR A 4 10.32 -0.98 -12.37
N TYR A 5 10.59 0.01 -11.52
CA TYR A 5 9.95 1.32 -11.59
C TYR A 5 10.99 2.44 -11.52
N SER A 6 10.69 3.55 -12.20
CA SER A 6 11.38 4.81 -11.91
C SER A 6 10.71 5.44 -10.69
N VAL A 7 11.50 5.78 -9.67
CA VAL A 7 10.98 6.36 -8.43
C VAL A 7 11.57 7.73 -8.14
N ILE A 8 10.80 8.56 -7.46
CA ILE A 8 11.31 9.72 -6.73
C ILE A 8 11.67 9.32 -5.30
N THR A 9 12.71 9.91 -4.72
CA THR A 9 13.27 9.55 -3.40
C THR A 9 13.42 10.80 -2.54
N PRO A 10 12.36 11.21 -1.81
CA PRO A 10 12.45 12.35 -0.90
C PRO A 10 13.43 12.06 0.24
N LYS A 11 14.18 13.08 0.64
CA LYS A 11 15.02 13.01 1.86
C LYS A 11 14.13 13.27 3.07
N GLN A 12 13.99 12.28 3.94
CA GLN A 12 13.27 12.40 5.20
C GLN A 12 14.24 12.14 6.37
N SER A 13 13.96 11.14 7.21
CA SER A 13 14.86 10.74 8.28
C SER A 13 16.11 10.02 7.77
N LYS A 14 17.15 9.92 8.59
CA LYS A 14 18.39 9.20 8.24
C LYS A 14 18.21 7.68 8.18
N ASN A 15 17.22 7.15 8.88
CA ASN A 15 17.07 5.70 9.09
C ASN A 15 16.01 5.07 8.17
N HIS A 16 15.18 5.89 7.52
CA HIS A 16 14.09 5.40 6.68
C HIS A 16 14.31 5.84 5.24
N THR A 17 14.13 4.90 4.31
CA THR A 17 14.12 5.23 2.88
C THR A 17 12.67 5.27 2.40
N VAL A 18 12.25 6.42 1.91
CA VAL A 18 10.93 6.64 1.32
C VAL A 18 11.07 6.90 -0.17
N PHE A 19 10.16 6.36 -0.96
CA PHE A 19 10.11 6.58 -2.40
C PHE A 19 8.68 6.62 -2.94
N GLY A 20 8.48 7.24 -4.10
CA GLY A 20 7.19 7.34 -4.77
C GLY A 20 7.27 6.92 -6.24
N PHE A 21 6.23 6.24 -6.73
CA PHE A 21 6.11 5.77 -8.12
C PHE A 21 4.65 5.54 -8.50
N CYS A 22 4.39 5.35 -9.80
CA CYS A 22 3.12 4.80 -10.29
C CYS A 22 3.26 3.30 -10.52
N ALA A 23 2.24 2.55 -10.17
CA ALA A 23 2.15 1.12 -10.51
C ALA A 23 0.72 0.73 -10.81
N ASN A 24 0.56 -0.28 -11.66
CA ASN A 24 -0.74 -0.89 -11.87
C ASN A 24 -1.21 -1.59 -10.59
N ALA A 25 -2.51 -1.52 -10.30
CA ALA A 25 -3.08 -2.23 -9.16
C ALA A 25 -2.77 -3.74 -9.19
N LYS A 26 -2.78 -4.36 -10.38
CA LYS A 26 -2.47 -5.79 -10.57
C LYS A 26 -1.06 -6.12 -10.11
N ASP A 27 -0.07 -5.32 -10.50
CA ASP A 27 1.32 -5.53 -10.08
C ASP A 27 1.46 -5.43 -8.57
N ILE A 28 0.77 -4.48 -7.94
CA ILE A 28 0.79 -4.32 -6.47
C ILE A 28 0.27 -5.58 -5.79
N PHE A 29 -0.79 -6.20 -6.30
CA PHE A 29 -1.27 -7.47 -5.78
C PHE A 29 -0.25 -8.60 -5.93
N GLU A 30 0.62 -8.56 -6.93
CA GLU A 30 1.65 -9.58 -7.14
C GLU A 30 2.86 -9.42 -6.22
N PHE A 31 3.18 -8.21 -5.75
CA PHE A 31 4.35 -7.99 -4.88
C PHE A 31 4.04 -7.58 -3.44
N ALA A 32 2.78 -7.34 -3.08
CA ALA A 32 2.42 -6.91 -1.73
C ALA A 32 1.20 -7.64 -1.13
N GLU A 33 1.22 -7.83 0.19
CA GLU A 33 0.14 -8.41 0.97
C GLU A 33 -0.65 -7.35 1.70
N ILE A 34 -1.97 -7.53 1.77
CA ILE A 34 -2.82 -6.76 2.68
C ILE A 34 -2.84 -7.49 4.01
N ASP A 35 -2.34 -6.86 5.08
CA ASP A 35 -2.47 -7.41 6.43
C ASP A 35 -3.96 -7.50 6.78
N ARG A 36 -4.52 -8.70 6.64
CA ARG A 36 -5.88 -9.01 7.04
C ARG A 36 -5.85 -9.11 8.56
N ILE A 37 -5.96 -7.97 9.24
CA ILE A 37 -6.16 -7.84 10.69
C ILE A 37 -7.30 -8.80 11.08
N GLY A 38 -6.95 -10.02 11.48
CA GLY A 38 -7.96 -11.07 11.50
C GLY A 38 -7.52 -12.53 11.57
N ARG A 39 -6.26 -12.89 11.78
CA ARG A 39 -5.96 -14.27 12.24
C ARG A 39 -5.08 -14.24 13.47
N THR A 40 -5.65 -13.82 14.58
CA THR A 40 -5.15 -14.27 15.89
C THR A 40 -5.31 -15.78 15.97
N LYS A 41 -4.29 -16.48 16.49
CA LYS A 41 -4.23 -17.94 16.72
C LYS A 41 -5.33 -18.47 17.67
N THR A 42 -6.30 -17.64 18.05
CA THR A 42 -7.38 -17.93 19.02
C THR A 42 -8.79 -17.87 18.41
N GLY A 43 -8.92 -17.79 17.08
CA GLY A 43 -10.19 -18.08 16.39
C GLY A 43 -11.36 -17.13 16.64
N THR A 44 -11.17 -15.99 17.32
CA THR A 44 -12.25 -15.04 17.62
C THR A 44 -12.07 -13.73 16.86
N LEU A 45 -12.60 -13.70 15.63
CA LEU A 45 -12.92 -12.45 14.94
C LEU A 45 -14.33 -12.00 15.33
N LYS A 46 -14.42 -10.87 16.03
CA LYS A 46 -15.69 -10.16 16.25
C LYS A 46 -16.30 -9.73 14.91
N GLY A 47 -17.42 -10.33 14.54
CA GLY A 47 -18.18 -10.06 13.31
C GLY A 47 -18.87 -8.69 13.19
N PHE A 48 -18.46 -7.68 13.96
CA PHE A 48 -19.15 -6.38 14.01
C PHE A 48 -18.63 -5.32 13.03
N GLN A 49 -17.45 -5.51 12.43
CA GLN A 49 -16.87 -4.55 11.47
C GLN A 49 -16.87 -5.03 10.02
N ARG A 50 -16.97 -6.35 9.77
CA ARG A 50 -16.89 -6.94 8.43
C ARG A 50 -17.95 -6.40 7.44
N PRO A 51 -19.23 -6.23 7.82
CA PRO A 51 -20.24 -5.73 6.87
C PRO A 51 -20.00 -4.28 6.44
N LYS A 52 -19.57 -3.40 7.38
CA LYS A 52 -19.30 -1.99 7.08
C LYS A 52 -18.09 -1.82 6.16
N VAL A 53 -17.02 -2.58 6.41
CA VAL A 53 -15.82 -2.56 5.56
C VAL A 53 -16.14 -3.06 4.15
N ALA A 54 -16.91 -4.15 4.02
CA ALA A 54 -17.32 -4.68 2.73
C ALA A 54 -18.21 -3.71 1.94
N THR A 55 -19.15 -3.05 2.63
CA THR A 55 -20.02 -2.02 2.01
C THR A 55 -19.17 -0.87 1.49
N HIS A 56 -18.22 -0.39 2.27
CA HIS A 56 -17.36 0.71 1.86
C HIS A 56 -16.43 0.35 0.69
N ILE A 57 -15.85 -0.86 0.68
CA ILE A 57 -15.07 -1.34 -0.47
C ILE A 57 -15.92 -1.36 -1.74
N ARG A 58 -17.19 -1.78 -1.65
CA ARG A 58 -18.13 -1.76 -2.77
C ARG A 58 -18.38 -0.33 -3.27
N GLU A 59 -18.63 0.62 -2.37
CA GLU A 59 -18.82 2.03 -2.74
C GLU A 59 -17.59 2.60 -3.46
N ILE A 60 -16.38 2.30 -2.97
CA ILE A 60 -15.13 2.70 -3.63
C ILE A 60 -15.04 2.06 -5.02
N ARG A 61 -15.39 0.77 -5.15
CA ARG A 61 -15.35 0.06 -6.44
C ARG A 61 -16.31 0.66 -7.46
N GLU A 62 -17.56 0.86 -7.08
CA GLU A 62 -18.58 1.49 -7.93
C GLU A 62 -18.14 2.88 -8.43
N TYR A 63 -17.40 3.62 -7.59
CA TYR A 63 -16.77 4.86 -8.02
C TYR A 63 -15.61 4.63 -9.00
N LEU A 64 -14.70 3.72 -8.69
CA LEU A 64 -13.50 3.44 -9.50
C LEU A 64 -13.79 2.79 -10.85
N GLU A 65 -14.97 2.19 -11.04
CA GLU A 65 -15.45 1.66 -12.32
C GLU A 65 -15.79 2.77 -13.33
N LYS A 66 -16.09 4.00 -12.88
CA LYS A 66 -16.42 5.12 -13.78
C LYS A 66 -15.22 5.53 -14.62
N GLU A 67 -15.44 5.98 -15.85
CA GLU A 67 -14.38 6.43 -16.76
C GLU A 67 -13.58 7.62 -16.22
N ASP A 68 -14.24 8.53 -15.49
CA ASP A 68 -13.68 9.76 -14.92
C ASP A 68 -13.18 9.61 -13.47
N ALA A 69 -13.10 8.37 -12.96
CA ALA A 69 -12.68 8.12 -11.59
C ALA A 69 -11.21 8.52 -11.34
N VAL A 70 -10.95 9.15 -10.18
CA VAL A 70 -9.61 9.53 -9.75
C VAL A 70 -9.27 8.94 -8.38
N LEU A 71 -8.03 8.52 -8.20
CA LEU A 71 -7.52 8.02 -6.92
C LEU A 71 -6.19 8.72 -6.56
N PRO A 72 -6.23 9.98 -6.10
CA PRO A 72 -5.02 10.76 -5.85
C PRO A 72 -4.27 10.36 -4.58
N ASN A 73 -4.94 9.66 -3.65
CA ASN A 73 -4.33 9.22 -2.41
C ASN A 73 -3.51 7.96 -2.65
N SER A 74 -2.24 7.98 -2.25
CA SER A 74 -1.35 6.85 -2.50
C SER A 74 -1.75 5.58 -1.75
N ILE A 75 -1.35 4.45 -2.30
CA ILE A 75 -1.20 3.19 -1.58
C ILE A 75 0.17 3.19 -0.92
N VAL A 76 0.25 2.88 0.37
CA VAL A 76 1.53 2.87 1.09
C VAL A 76 1.97 1.41 1.29
N VAL A 77 3.17 1.08 0.84
CA VAL A 77 3.75 -0.26 0.92
C VAL A 77 5.05 -0.21 1.70
N ALA A 78 5.17 -1.03 2.72
CA ALA A 78 6.41 -1.19 3.49
C ALA A 78 7.13 -2.48 3.08
N PHE A 79 8.45 -2.45 3.09
CA PHE A 79 9.32 -3.57 2.74
C PHE A 79 10.40 -3.73 3.80
N THR A 80 10.71 -4.97 4.18
CA THR A 80 11.89 -5.30 5.00
C THR A 80 12.99 -5.99 4.18
N SER A 81 12.62 -6.56 3.03
CA SER A 81 13.54 -7.24 2.10
C SER A 81 12.94 -7.29 0.68
N GLY A 82 13.63 -7.93 -0.28
CA GLY A 82 13.11 -8.14 -1.64
C GLY A 82 13.04 -6.89 -2.52
N VAL A 83 13.62 -5.77 -2.07
CA VAL A 83 13.65 -4.51 -2.82
C VAL A 83 15.06 -3.94 -2.91
N LYS A 84 15.35 -3.31 -4.06
CA LYS A 84 16.63 -2.64 -4.30
C LYS A 84 16.41 -1.30 -4.97
N LEU A 85 17.09 -0.27 -4.47
CA LEU A 85 17.15 1.05 -5.09
C LEU A 85 18.53 1.27 -5.72
N SER A 86 18.54 1.55 -7.02
CA SER A 86 19.74 1.97 -7.75
C SER A 86 19.61 3.44 -8.09
N ARG A 87 20.51 4.27 -7.53
CA ARG A 87 20.48 5.72 -7.76
C ARG A 87 20.71 6.03 -9.25
N LYS A 88 19.83 6.85 -9.84
CA LYS A 88 19.97 7.32 -11.22
C LYS A 88 20.45 8.77 -11.25
N SER A 89 19.77 9.67 -10.55
CA SER A 89 20.14 11.09 -10.47
C SER A 89 19.84 11.68 -9.10
N LYS A 90 19.86 13.00 -8.95
CA LYS A 90 19.52 13.67 -7.68
C LYS A 90 18.01 13.56 -7.45
N GLY A 91 17.60 12.76 -6.46
CA GLY A 91 16.19 12.57 -6.09
C GLY A 91 15.44 11.56 -6.94
N THR A 92 16.07 10.94 -7.93
CA THR A 92 15.48 9.83 -8.70
C THR A 92 16.33 8.57 -8.65
N SER A 93 15.66 7.43 -8.54
CA SER A 93 16.27 6.10 -8.49
C SER A 93 15.46 5.13 -9.33
N GLN A 94 16.05 3.97 -9.63
CA GLN A 94 15.34 2.82 -10.14
C GLN A 94 15.07 1.86 -8.99
N LEU A 95 13.80 1.53 -8.79
CA LEU A 95 13.35 0.51 -7.87
C LEU A 95 13.27 -0.82 -8.60
N THR A 96 13.74 -1.87 -7.94
CA THR A 96 13.50 -3.26 -8.32
C THR A 96 12.84 -3.97 -7.16
N ILE A 97 11.76 -4.70 -7.45
CA ILE A 97 11.04 -5.54 -6.48
C ILE A 97 11.10 -6.98 -6.99
N GLU A 98 11.55 -7.89 -6.15
CA GLU A 98 11.64 -9.32 -6.42
C GLU A 98 10.56 -10.05 -5.62
N ALA A 99 9.58 -10.62 -6.31
CA ALA A 99 8.47 -11.36 -5.72
C ALA A 99 8.39 -12.77 -6.31
N SER A 100 7.77 -13.70 -5.61
CA SER A 100 7.40 -15.03 -6.13
C SER A 100 5.91 -15.28 -5.89
N GLU A 101 5.38 -16.33 -6.52
CA GLU A 101 3.99 -16.75 -6.27
C GLU A 101 3.74 -17.07 -4.78
N ASP A 102 4.74 -17.65 -4.12
CA ASP A 102 4.67 -18.06 -2.71
C ASP A 102 5.08 -16.97 -1.70
N SER A 103 5.66 -15.86 -2.16
CA SER A 103 6.20 -14.83 -1.27
C SER A 103 6.20 -13.44 -1.89
N LYS A 104 5.49 -12.54 -1.22
CA LYS A 104 5.36 -11.13 -1.57
C LYS A 104 6.17 -10.28 -0.60
N PRO A 105 7.16 -9.50 -1.08
CA PRO A 105 8.07 -8.76 -0.20
C PRO A 105 7.43 -7.52 0.46
N GLY A 106 6.31 -7.02 -0.07
CA GLY A 106 5.65 -5.81 0.42
C GLY A 106 4.50 -6.09 1.37
N LEU A 107 4.28 -5.19 2.33
CA LEU A 107 3.08 -5.14 3.14
C LEU A 107 2.34 -3.81 2.91
N ILE A 108 1.05 -3.87 2.59
CA ILE A 108 0.19 -2.70 2.46
C ILE A 108 -0.09 -2.14 3.86
N VAL A 109 0.47 -0.95 4.13
CA VAL A 109 0.32 -0.28 5.42
C VAL A 109 -0.77 0.78 5.43
N ASP A 110 -1.09 1.40 4.29
CA ASP A 110 -2.26 2.27 4.14
C ASP A 110 -2.87 2.11 2.73
N GLY A 111 -4.16 2.42 2.59
CA GLY A 111 -4.90 2.30 1.36
C GLY A 111 -5.50 0.92 1.10
N GLN A 112 -5.58 0.06 2.12
CA GLN A 112 -6.08 -1.31 1.99
C GLN A 112 -7.48 -1.39 1.35
N GLN A 113 -8.42 -0.53 1.76
CA GLN A 113 -9.78 -0.52 1.18
C GLN A 113 -9.79 -0.03 -0.26
N ARG A 114 -8.94 0.97 -0.58
CA ARG A 114 -8.77 1.52 -1.94
C ARG A 114 -8.18 0.47 -2.88
N LEU A 115 -7.13 -0.22 -2.45
CA LEU A 115 -6.51 -1.30 -3.21
C LEU A 115 -7.48 -2.46 -3.39
N SER A 116 -8.12 -2.96 -2.33
CA SER A 116 -9.10 -4.06 -2.43
C SER A 116 -10.27 -3.76 -3.39
N ALA A 117 -10.69 -2.50 -3.49
CA ALA A 117 -11.73 -2.11 -4.44
C ALA A 117 -11.29 -2.32 -5.90
N LEU A 118 -10.00 -2.16 -6.20
CA LEU A 118 -9.39 -2.35 -7.52
C LEU A 118 -9.17 -3.82 -7.92
N GLN A 119 -9.32 -4.78 -7.01
CA GLN A 119 -9.00 -6.19 -7.27
C GLN A 119 -9.81 -6.81 -8.42
N ASP A 120 -11.09 -6.44 -8.52
CA ASP A 120 -12.06 -7.10 -9.42
C ASP A 120 -12.56 -6.15 -10.51
N ILE A 121 -11.88 -5.03 -10.76
CA ILE A 121 -12.26 -4.11 -11.83
C ILE A 121 -11.74 -4.66 -13.15
N GLU A 122 -12.62 -5.32 -13.89
CA GLU A 122 -12.31 -5.88 -15.20
C GLU A 122 -12.03 -4.79 -16.24
N GLY A 123 -11.12 -5.06 -17.17
CA GLY A 123 -10.86 -4.20 -18.33
C GLY A 123 -10.15 -2.87 -18.03
N LYS A 124 -9.87 -2.54 -16.76
CA LYS A 124 -9.20 -1.28 -16.39
C LYS A 124 -7.75 -1.50 -16.01
N ASP A 125 -6.86 -0.87 -16.76
CA ASP A 125 -5.44 -0.76 -16.44
C ASP A 125 -5.22 0.44 -15.52
N PHE A 126 -5.68 0.32 -14.26
CA PHE A 126 -5.69 1.44 -13.33
C PHE A 126 -4.35 1.58 -12.60
N GLU A 127 -3.57 2.61 -12.96
CA GLU A 127 -2.38 2.99 -12.22
C GLU A 127 -2.71 3.82 -10.98
N VAL A 128 -2.01 3.55 -9.89
CA VAL A 128 -2.13 4.30 -8.63
C VAL A 128 -0.79 4.89 -8.23
N LEU A 129 -0.85 5.97 -7.46
CA LEU A 129 0.34 6.46 -6.75
C LEU A 129 0.69 5.48 -5.63
N VAL A 130 1.95 5.08 -5.58
CA VAL A 130 2.49 4.20 -4.54
C VAL A 130 3.60 4.93 -3.79
N THR A 131 3.49 4.95 -2.47
CA THR A 131 4.57 5.38 -1.58
C THR A 131 5.18 4.15 -0.94
N GLY A 132 6.47 3.93 -1.18
CA GLY A 132 7.23 2.84 -0.58
C GLY A 132 8.05 3.29 0.62
N LEU A 133 8.15 2.42 1.61
CA LEU A 133 8.99 2.58 2.80
C LEU A 133 9.87 1.33 2.98
N ILE A 134 11.18 1.50 3.11
CA ILE A 134 12.09 0.42 3.50
C ILE A 134 12.37 0.53 4.98
N CYS A 135 12.03 -0.52 5.71
CA CYS A 135 12.29 -0.71 7.13
C CYS A 135 13.45 -1.67 7.32
N GLU A 136 14.18 -1.52 8.41
CA GLU A 136 15.29 -2.40 8.81
C GLU A 136 14.79 -3.80 9.17
N ASN A 137 13.62 -3.90 9.80
CA ASN A 137 13.04 -5.16 10.26
C ASN A 137 11.51 -5.06 10.47
N GLU A 138 10.90 -6.20 10.80
CA GLU A 138 9.46 -6.34 11.01
C GLU A 138 8.92 -5.50 12.17
N ASP A 139 9.71 -5.28 13.23
CA ASP A 139 9.27 -4.49 14.38
C ASP A 139 9.19 -3.01 14.03
N GLU A 140 10.15 -2.49 13.26
CA GLU A 140 10.08 -1.15 12.70
C GLU A 140 8.91 -1.01 11.72
N LEU A 141 8.69 -2.00 10.85
CA LEU A 141 7.55 -2.01 9.93
C LEU A 141 6.23 -1.90 10.69
N ARG A 142 6.02 -2.71 11.73
CA ARG A 142 4.80 -2.65 12.58
C ARG A 142 4.67 -1.30 13.27
N LYS A 143 5.77 -0.73 13.76
CA LYS A 143 5.76 0.61 14.36
C LYS A 143 5.31 1.65 13.35
N GLN A 144 5.83 1.62 12.14
CA GLN A 144 5.46 2.55 11.07
C GLN A 144 4.00 2.35 10.63
N PHE A 145 3.54 1.10 10.52
CA PHE A 145 2.13 0.78 10.29
C PHE A 145 1.23 1.47 11.33
N ILE A 146 1.54 1.35 12.61
CA ILE A 146 0.78 2.01 13.68
C ILE A 146 0.85 3.53 13.52
N LEU A 147 2.04 4.12 13.34
CA LEU A 147 2.21 5.57 13.27
C LEU A 147 1.49 6.20 12.08
N ILE A 148 1.55 5.57 10.90
CA ILE A 148 0.91 6.05 9.67
C ILE A 148 -0.62 6.04 9.82
N ASN A 149 -1.16 4.99 10.45
CA ASN A 149 -2.62 4.83 10.63
C ASN A 149 -3.13 5.44 11.93
N ASN A 150 -2.26 5.98 12.79
CA ASN A 150 -2.67 6.62 14.03
C ASN A 150 -3.20 8.02 13.74
N THR A 151 -4.40 8.07 13.17
CA THR A 151 -5.16 9.30 13.03
C THR A 151 -5.71 9.66 14.41
N LYS A 152 -5.08 10.62 15.10
CA LYS A 152 -5.83 11.38 16.11
C LYS A 152 -7.04 11.99 15.37
N PRO A 153 -8.28 11.79 15.82
CA PRO A 153 -9.42 12.42 15.18
C PRO A 153 -9.19 13.94 15.20
N LEU A 154 -9.30 14.59 14.03
CA LEU A 154 -9.39 16.04 14.00
C LEU A 154 -10.56 16.45 14.90
N SER A 155 -10.34 17.44 15.76
CA SER A 155 -11.42 17.96 16.59
C SER A 155 -12.53 18.45 15.65
N LYS A 156 -13.79 18.12 15.97
CA LYS A 156 -14.98 18.57 15.22
C LYS A 156 -15.12 20.10 15.11
N GLN A 157 -14.22 20.86 15.73
CA GLN A 157 -14.19 22.32 15.71
C GLN A 157 -13.45 22.90 14.49
N LEU A 158 -12.92 22.05 13.60
CA LEU A 158 -12.19 22.47 12.39
C LEU A 158 -12.88 22.02 11.08
N ILE A 159 -14.16 21.64 11.14
CA ILE A 159 -15.04 21.37 9.99
C ILE A 159 -16.22 22.33 10.05
#